data_AF-A0A7V9IIR5-F1
#
_entry.id   AF-A0A7V9IIR5-F1
#
_cell.length_a   1.000
_cell.length_b   1.000
_cell.length_c   1.000
_cell.angle_alpha   90.00
_cell.angle_beta   90.00
_cell.angle_gamma   90.00
#
_symmetry.space_group_name_H-M   'P 1'
#
loop_
_entity.id
_entity.type
_entity.pdbx_description
1 polymer ?
#
loop_
_entity_poly.entity_id
_entity_poly.type
_entity_poly.pdbx_seq_one_letter_code
_entity_poly.pdbx_strand_id
1 'polypeptide(L)' 'MAVPGEHHPAFEEYCECIFELAEDDMELIQARIADRLQVSRPAVSEMIRRME' A
#
# COMPACT_ATOMS: atom_id res chain seq x y z
N MET A 1 7.72 5.66 -16.72
CA MET A 1 7.80 6.61 -15.58
C MET A 1 6.44 7.24 -15.45
N ALA A 2 5.70 6.97 -14.37
CA ALA A 2 4.41 7.59 -14.11
C ALA A 2 4.63 9.09 -13.80
N VAL A 3 3.78 9.94 -14.37
CA VAL A 3 3.89 11.39 -14.28
C VAL A 3 3.22 11.91 -13.00
N PRO A 4 3.74 12.96 -12.34
CA PRO A 4 3.12 13.49 -11.13
C PRO A 4 1.79 14.17 -11.50
N GLY A 5 0.67 13.52 -11.17
CA GLY A 5 -0.70 14.01 -11.45
C GLY A 5 -1.62 13.00 -12.16
N GLU A 6 -1.09 11.92 -12.72
CA GLU A 6 -1.86 10.81 -13.30
C GLU A 6 -1.39 9.52 -12.61
N HIS A 7 -2.32 8.77 -11.99
CA HIS A 7 -2.11 7.46 -11.36
C HIS A 7 -0.70 7.23 -10.78
N HIS A 8 -0.53 7.46 -9.48
CA HIS A 8 0.67 6.97 -8.80
C HIS A 8 0.52 5.46 -8.65
N PRO A 9 1.28 4.62 -9.40
CA PRO A 9 1.12 3.16 -9.34
C PRO A 9 1.28 2.64 -7.90
N ALA A 10 2.17 3.27 -7.11
CA ALA A 10 2.35 2.95 -5.71
C ALA A 10 1.17 3.32 -4.79
N PHE A 11 0.26 4.21 -5.19
CA PHE A 11 -0.95 4.50 -4.40
C PHE A 11 -2.05 3.48 -4.68
N GLU A 12 -2.26 3.15 -5.94
CA GLU A 12 -3.22 2.12 -6.36
C GLU A 12 -2.84 0.75 -5.81
N GLU A 13 -1.57 0.33 -5.93
CA GLU A 13 -1.09 -0.94 -5.39
C GLU A 13 -1.31 -1.06 -3.87
N TYR A 14 -1.17 0.04 -3.13
CA TYR A 14 -1.46 0.06 -1.70
C TYR A 14 -2.95 -0.02 -1.42
N CYS A 15 -3.79 0.72 -2.16
CA CYS A 15 -5.24 0.61 -2.03
C CYS A 15 -5.71 -0.81 -2.32
N GLU A 16 -5.32 -1.38 -3.46
CA GLU A 16 -5.64 -2.75 -3.86
C GLU A 16 -5.21 -3.74 -2.79
N CYS A 17 -3.97 -3.67 -2.31
CA CYS A 17 -3.50 -4.55 -1.24
C CYS A 17 -4.33 -4.42 0.04
N ILE A 18 -4.72 -3.20 0.44
CA ILE A 18 -5.55 -2.98 1.64
C ILE A 18 -6.93 -3.59 1.46
N PHE A 19 -7.55 -3.39 0.29
CA PHE A 19 -8.87 -3.95 -0.03
C PHE A 19 -8.84 -5.47 -0.09
N GLU A 20 -7.88 -6.07 -0.79
CA GLU A 20 -7.73 -7.54 -0.85
C GLU A 20 -7.57 -8.14 0.55
N LEU A 21 -6.74 -7.54 1.42
CA LEU A 21 -6.57 -8.02 2.78
C LEU A 21 -7.87 -7.95 3.59
N ALA A 22 -8.67 -6.90 3.40
CA ALA A 22 -9.95 -6.77 4.07
C ALA A 22 -11.00 -7.77 3.53
N GLU A 23 -11.02 -8.02 2.21
CA GLU A 23 -11.92 -9.00 1.59
C GLU A 23 -11.56 -10.45 1.98
N ASP A 24 -10.27 -10.73 2.16
CA ASP A 24 -9.76 -12.03 2.61
C ASP A 24 -9.93 -12.26 4.14
N ASP A 25 -10.62 -11.36 4.86
CA ASP A 25 -10.73 -11.34 6.34
C ASP A 25 -9.36 -11.41 7.05
N MET A 26 -8.30 -10.93 6.39
CA MET A 26 -6.96 -10.86 6.95
C MET A 26 -6.81 -9.61 7.80
N GLU A 27 -6.02 -9.74 8.86
CA GLU A 27 -5.72 -8.60 9.73
C GLU A 27 -4.95 -7.51 8.94
N LEU A 28 -5.39 -6.24 9.06
CA LEU A 28 -4.77 -5.13 8.36
C LEU A 28 -3.61 -4.54 9.17
N ILE A 29 -2.40 -5.07 8.98
CA ILE A 29 -1.16 -4.54 9.60
C ILE A 29 -0.13 -4.16 8.55
N GLN A 30 0.62 -3.08 8.80
CA GLN A 30 1.66 -2.59 7.89
C GLN A 30 2.74 -3.64 7.55
N ALA A 31 3.03 -4.55 8.47
CA ALA A 31 3.92 -5.69 8.25
C ALA A 31 3.48 -6.54 7.05
N ARG A 32 2.19 -6.86 6.98
CA ARG A 32 1.60 -7.70 5.95
C ARG A 32 1.58 -6.99 4.60
N ILE A 33 1.32 -5.68 4.60
CA ILE A 33 1.40 -4.84 3.40
C ILE A 33 2.83 -4.79 2.87
N ALA A 34 3.82 -4.62 3.76
CA ALA A 34 5.24 -4.62 3.37
C ALA A 34 5.65 -5.94 2.74
N ASP A 35 5.22 -7.06 3.32
CA ASP A 35 5.51 -8.40 2.82
C ASP A 35 4.78 -8.67 1.49
N ARG A 36 3.51 -8.27 1.32
CA ARG A 36 2.74 -8.53 0.08
C ARG A 36 3.22 -7.67 -1.09
N LEU A 37 3.57 -6.41 -0.83
CA LEU A 37 4.08 -5.47 -1.85
C LEU A 37 5.60 -5.55 -2.05
N GLN A 38 6.32 -6.40 -1.31
CA GLN A 38 7.78 -6.55 -1.39
C GLN A 38 8.54 -5.23 -1.20
N VAL A 39 8.06 -4.40 -0.26
CA VAL A 39 8.63 -3.09 0.08
C VAL A 39 9.11 -3.07 1.53
N SER A 40 9.92 -2.06 1.86
CA SER A 40 10.37 -1.89 3.24
C SER A 40 9.23 -1.38 4.15
N ARG A 41 9.24 -1.78 5.43
CA ARG A 41 8.30 -1.26 6.43
C ARG A 41 8.33 0.28 6.56
N PRO A 42 9.49 0.97 6.52
CA PRO A 42 9.52 2.43 6.48
C PRO A 42 8.79 3.02 5.26
N ALA A 43 8.91 2.40 4.08
CA ALA A 43 8.20 2.85 2.88
C ALA A 43 6.68 2.74 3.05
N VAL A 44 6.19 1.67 3.69
CA VAL A 44 4.77 1.53 4.03
C VAL A 44 4.32 2.64 4.96
N SER A 45 5.06 2.89 6.04
CA SER A 45 4.70 3.95 7.00
C SER A 45 4.66 5.33 6.35
N GLU A 46 5.63 5.65 5.49
CA GLU A 46 5.64 6.91 4.73
C GLU A 46 4.45 7.01 3.78
N MET A 47 4.08 5.90 3.12
CA MET A 47 2.96 5.89 2.19
C MET A 47 1.63 6.07 2.92
N ILE A 48 1.38 5.33 4.00
CA ILE A 48 0.16 5.48 4.81
C ILE A 48 0.03 6.92 5.31
N ARG A 49 1.12 7.55 5.75
CA ARG A 49 1.13 8.95 6.17
C ARG A 49 0.78 9.93 5.05
N ARG A 50 1.03 9.60 3.79
CA ARG A 50 0.63 10.41 2.62
C ARG A 50 -0.83 10.20 2.22
N MET A 51 -1.46 9.13 2.69
CA MET A 51 -2.87 8.81 2.42
C MET A 51 -3.81 9.46 3.44
N GLU A 52 -3.31 9.83 4.63
CA GLU A 52 -3.98 10.68 5.62
C GLU A 52 -4.12 12.14 5.14
#